data_AF-S4RME1-F1
#
_entry.id   AF-S4RME1-F1
#
_cell.length_a   1.000
_cell.length_b   1.000
_cell.length_c   1.000
_cell.angle_alpha   90.00
_cell.angle_beta   90.00
_cell.angle_gamma   90.00
#
_symmetry.space_group_name_H-M   'P 1'
#
loop_
_entity.id
_entity.type
_entity.pdbx_description
1 polymer ?
#
loop_
_entity_poly.entity_id
_entity_poly.type
_entity_poly.pdbx_seq_one_letter_code
_entity_poly.pdbx_strand_id
1 'polypeptide(L)'
;MKTKSSHHKSENRFRFLTFAERLANVNIDVIHRIDRTGSLSEEVETYFYEGLQKWKDLNATENFGTFLREVNGLCQSFPQLVHHQNAVVQALKAHLQVPNSLALQPLLDLVVQLARDLQADFYPHFPEFFSIVTGLLQTQDTDQLEWAFCCLAYLYKYLWKPLIRDIQNVYSMYSTLLAHKKEHIKNFAAESFAFLMRKVPDHSALFDWMFTDLEQNPDKRDGLGRLLFQMCRGVRMQFHSCAGRVLPIMLEKLGPRTKVGPPLPWADVSHSLCQMVQWVGDHMLKEHCPVVWDSL
;
A
#
# COMPACT_ATOMS: atom_id res chain seq x y z
N MET A 1 -16.82 52.99 14.22
CA MET A 1 -16.47 51.57 14.46
C MET A 1 -15.04 51.34 13.99
N LYS A 2 -14.11 50.94 14.87
CA LYS A 2 -12.73 50.65 14.45
C LYS A 2 -12.74 49.36 13.62
N THR A 3 -12.28 49.45 12.37
CA THR A 3 -12.05 48.31 11.48
C THR A 3 -10.99 47.39 12.10
N LYS A 4 -11.33 46.13 12.33
CA LYS A 4 -10.36 45.12 12.79
C LYS A 4 -9.25 44.99 11.73
N SER A 5 -8.00 44.99 12.18
CA SER A 5 -6.82 44.81 11.34
C SER A 5 -6.92 43.54 10.50
N SER A 6 -6.63 43.63 9.20
CA SER A 6 -6.55 42.49 8.26
C SER A 6 -5.41 41.51 8.56
N HIS A 7 -4.57 41.82 9.55
CA HIS A 7 -3.40 41.01 9.91
C HIS A 7 -3.71 39.97 11.00
N HIS A 8 -4.93 39.97 11.55
CA HIS A 8 -5.36 38.90 12.45
C HIS A 8 -5.72 37.67 11.63
N LYS A 9 -4.81 36.69 11.54
CA LYS A 9 -5.17 35.35 11.06
C LYS A 9 -6.23 34.78 12.02
N SER A 10 -7.37 34.37 11.47
CA SER A 10 -8.49 33.81 12.25
C SER A 10 -8.13 32.48 12.92
N GLU A 11 -7.10 31.80 12.43
CA GLU A 11 -6.69 30.48 12.90
C GLU A 11 -5.18 30.43 13.15
N ASN A 12 -4.81 29.65 14.17
CA ASN A 12 -3.41 29.39 14.50
C ASN A 12 -2.79 28.48 13.44
N ARG A 13 -1.72 28.94 12.80
CA ARG A 13 -0.96 28.17 11.80
C ARG A 13 -0.36 26.88 12.37
N PHE A 14 0.06 26.90 13.63
CA PHE A 14 0.66 25.77 14.31
C PHE A 14 -0.27 25.30 15.42
N ARG A 15 -1.09 24.30 15.13
CA ARG A 15 -1.95 23.64 16.10
C ARG A 15 -1.47 22.22 16.34
N PHE A 16 -1.65 21.75 17.57
CA PHE A 16 -1.50 20.33 17.86
C PHE A 16 -2.53 19.55 17.04
N LEU A 17 -2.09 18.46 16.41
CA LEU A 17 -2.94 17.48 15.77
C LEU A 17 -2.83 16.19 16.57
N THR A 18 -3.97 15.60 16.91
CA THR A 18 -4.03 14.27 17.51
C THR A 18 -3.47 13.23 16.55
N PHE A 19 -3.10 12.06 17.06
CA PHE A 19 -2.66 10.93 16.24
C PHE A 19 -3.67 10.60 15.13
N ALA A 20 -4.96 10.56 15.46
CA ALA A 20 -6.03 10.27 14.50
C ALA A 20 -6.12 11.33 13.38
N GLU A 21 -6.01 12.61 13.74
CA GLU A 21 -6.03 13.71 12.75
C GLU A 21 -4.79 13.70 11.85
N ARG A 22 -3.59 13.48 12.42
CA ARG A 22 -2.36 13.35 11.62
C ARG A 22 -2.50 12.21 10.62
N LEU A 23 -2.97 11.06 11.08
CA LEU A 23 -3.12 9.86 10.26
C LEU A 23 -4.19 10.01 9.17
N ALA A 24 -5.31 10.68 9.47
CA ALA A 24 -6.32 11.01 8.47
C ALA A 24 -5.80 11.96 7.38
N ASN A 25 -4.78 12.77 7.68
CA ASN A 25 -4.14 13.65 6.72
C ASN A 25 -3.03 12.97 5.90
N VAL A 26 -2.59 11.76 6.30
CA VAL A 26 -1.59 11.01 5.53
C VAL A 26 -2.24 10.53 4.23
N ASN A 27 -1.90 11.19 3.12
CA ASN A 27 -2.40 10.81 1.80
C ASN A 27 -1.45 9.82 1.12
N ILE A 28 -1.79 8.54 1.18
CA ILE A 28 -1.01 7.42 0.60
C ILE A 28 -1.53 7.09 -0.80
N ASP A 29 -2.19 8.04 -1.48
CA ASP A 29 -2.65 7.85 -2.85
C ASP A 29 -1.51 7.96 -3.87
N VAL A 30 -0.54 7.08 -3.71
CA VAL A 30 0.65 6.90 -4.56
C VAL A 30 0.27 6.53 -6.00
N ILE A 31 -0.89 5.91 -6.18
CA ILE A 31 -1.36 5.39 -7.47
C ILE A 31 -1.83 6.54 -8.37
N HIS A 32 -2.56 7.53 -7.82
CA HIS A 32 -3.02 8.69 -8.58
C HIS A 32 -2.04 9.88 -8.53
N ARG A 33 -0.96 9.78 -7.75
CA ARG A 33 0.07 10.82 -7.70
C ARG A 33 0.80 10.93 -9.04
N ILE A 34 0.64 12.06 -9.71
CA ILE A 34 1.39 12.44 -10.91
C ILE A 34 2.83 12.74 -10.48
N ASP A 35 3.77 11.98 -11.02
CA ASP A 35 5.18 12.25 -10.81
C ASP A 35 5.57 13.52 -11.59
N ARG A 36 6.00 14.55 -10.86
CA ARG A 36 6.43 15.82 -11.44
C ARG A 36 7.95 15.93 -11.49
N THR A 37 8.69 14.91 -11.05
CA THR A 37 10.17 14.89 -11.08
C THR A 37 10.71 14.47 -12.45
N GLY A 38 10.16 15.03 -13.53
CA GLY A 38 10.81 14.97 -14.83
C GLY A 38 12.12 15.75 -14.76
N SER A 39 13.19 15.09 -14.31
CA SER A 39 14.53 15.65 -14.29
C SER A 39 15.03 15.79 -15.73
N LEU A 40 15.45 17.01 -16.06
CA LEU A 40 16.01 17.46 -17.33
C LEU A 40 17.52 17.12 -17.41
N SER A 41 17.92 15.88 -17.13
CA SER A 41 19.33 15.45 -17.20
C SER A 41 19.54 14.34 -18.21
N GLU A 42 20.43 14.58 -19.17
CA GLU A 42 20.84 13.61 -20.22
C GLU A 42 21.74 12.49 -19.69
N GLU A 43 22.16 12.53 -18.42
CA GLU A 43 22.96 11.48 -17.79
C GLU A 43 22.06 10.36 -17.27
N VAL A 44 22.39 9.12 -17.63
CA VAL A 44 21.67 7.88 -17.23
C VAL A 44 21.97 7.59 -15.75
N GLU A 45 21.48 8.44 -14.86
CA GLU A 45 21.50 8.21 -13.42
C GLU A 45 20.33 7.30 -13.05
N THR A 46 20.62 6.25 -12.26
CA THR A 46 19.58 5.38 -11.72
C THR A 46 18.73 6.14 -10.70
N TYR A 47 17.45 5.77 -10.55
CA TYR A 47 16.58 6.37 -9.54
C TYR A 47 17.13 6.17 -8.13
N PHE A 48 17.76 5.02 -7.87
CA PHE A 48 18.42 4.71 -6.61
C PHE A 48 19.58 5.68 -6.33
N TYR A 49 20.44 5.94 -7.32
CA TYR A 49 21.56 6.85 -7.15
C TYR A 49 21.12 8.30 -6.98
N GLU A 50 20.14 8.75 -7.77
CA GLU A 50 19.52 10.08 -7.61
C GLU A 50 18.94 10.23 -6.19
N GLY A 51 18.19 9.22 -5.72
CA GLY A 51 17.67 9.15 -4.36
C GLY A 51 18.78 9.19 -3.31
N LEU A 52 19.91 8.51 -3.56
CA LEU A 52 21.05 8.47 -2.64
C LEU A 52 21.72 9.84 -2.52
N GLN A 53 21.94 10.54 -3.64
CA GLN A 53 22.51 11.90 -3.61
C GLN A 53 21.56 12.90 -2.95
N LYS A 54 20.26 12.83 -3.26
CA LYS A 54 19.24 13.63 -2.56
C LYS A 54 19.30 13.43 -1.05
N TRP A 55 19.35 12.19 -0.56
CA TRP A 55 19.35 11.93 0.88
C TRP A 55 20.69 12.21 1.55
N LYS A 56 21.80 12.15 0.82
CA LYS A 56 23.10 12.62 1.28
C LYS A 56 23.08 14.10 1.64
N ASP A 57 22.33 14.91 0.90
CA ASP A 57 22.19 16.35 1.20
C ASP A 57 21.16 16.63 2.31
N LEU A 58 20.12 15.78 2.44
CA LEU A 58 19.00 16.00 3.37
C LEU A 58 19.15 15.34 4.74
N ASN A 59 19.92 14.25 4.87
CA ASN A 59 20.04 13.48 6.10
C ASN A 59 21.51 13.35 6.54
N ALA A 60 21.88 14.09 7.59
CA ALA A 60 23.23 14.09 8.17
C ALA A 60 23.37 13.19 9.42
N THR A 61 22.53 12.17 9.56
CA THR A 61 22.57 11.26 10.72
C THR A 61 23.69 10.22 10.58
N GLU A 62 24.23 9.75 11.70
CA GLU A 62 25.27 8.72 11.71
C GLU A 62 24.80 7.40 11.06
N ASN A 63 23.54 7.02 11.31
CA ASN A 63 22.92 5.84 10.73
C ASN A 63 22.95 5.91 9.19
N PHE A 64 22.53 7.05 8.62
CA PHE A 64 22.54 7.23 7.17
C PHE A 64 23.96 7.35 6.61
N GLY A 65 24.85 8.06 7.30
CA GLY A 65 26.26 8.18 6.90
C GLY A 65 27.01 6.85 6.89
N THR A 66 26.63 5.90 7.75
CA THR A 66 27.19 4.54 7.74
C THR A 66 26.69 3.74 6.55
N PHE A 67 25.37 3.75 6.30
CA PHE A 67 24.79 3.14 5.10
C PHE A 67 25.38 3.73 3.80
N LEU A 68 25.49 5.06 3.71
CA LEU A 68 26.00 5.75 2.52
C LEU A 68 27.43 5.30 2.18
N ARG A 69 28.32 5.20 3.17
CA ARG A 69 29.71 4.74 2.96
C ARG A 69 29.79 3.32 2.41
N GLU A 70 28.84 2.47 2.78
CA GLU A 70 28.77 1.07 2.35
C GLU A 70 28.31 0.94 0.89
N VAL A 71 27.32 1.73 0.47
CA VAL A 71 26.68 1.55 -0.85
C VAL A 71 27.12 2.52 -1.93
N ASN A 72 27.67 3.70 -1.61
CA ASN A 72 27.93 4.77 -2.59
C ASN A 72 28.88 4.36 -3.73
N GLY A 73 29.81 3.43 -3.48
CA GLY A 73 30.71 2.91 -4.51
C GLY A 73 30.11 1.81 -5.39
N LEU A 74 28.93 1.29 -5.05
CA LEU A 74 28.31 0.12 -5.67
C LEU A 74 27.20 0.46 -6.67
N CYS A 75 26.73 1.71 -6.68
CA CYS A 75 25.49 2.09 -7.37
C CYS A 75 25.61 3.37 -8.23
N GLN A 76 26.81 3.77 -8.64
CA GLN A 76 27.01 5.02 -9.40
C GLN A 76 26.47 4.95 -10.83
N SER A 77 26.26 3.74 -11.34
CA SER A 77 25.67 3.49 -12.65
C SER A 77 24.76 2.26 -12.60
N PHE A 78 23.84 2.14 -13.55
CA PHE A 78 22.94 1.00 -13.64
C PHE A 78 23.68 -0.36 -13.72
N PRO A 79 24.74 -0.53 -14.55
CA PRO A 79 25.48 -1.79 -14.58
C PRO A 79 26.12 -2.16 -13.23
N GLN A 80 26.64 -1.18 -12.50
CA GLN A 80 27.17 -1.42 -11.15
C GLN A 80 26.07 -1.82 -10.18
N LEU A 81 24.93 -1.12 -10.21
CA LEU A 81 23.79 -1.41 -9.34
C LEU A 81 23.29 -2.85 -9.55
N VAL A 82 23.15 -3.29 -10.80
CA VAL A 82 22.76 -4.67 -11.13
C VAL A 82 23.82 -5.68 -10.69
N HIS A 83 25.11 -5.41 -10.96
CA HIS A 83 26.21 -6.30 -10.56
C HIS A 83 26.30 -6.48 -9.05
N HIS A 84 26.09 -5.41 -8.29
CA HIS A 84 26.17 -5.38 -6.82
C HIS A 84 24.81 -5.45 -6.12
N GLN A 85 23.74 -5.82 -6.82
CA GLN A 85 22.37 -5.75 -6.29
C GLN A 85 22.22 -6.45 -4.93
N ASN A 86 22.85 -7.62 -4.77
CA ASN A 86 22.78 -8.40 -3.53
C ASN A 86 23.42 -7.64 -2.36
N ALA A 87 24.56 -6.98 -2.57
CA ALA A 87 25.22 -6.21 -1.52
C ALA A 87 24.36 -5.01 -1.09
N VAL A 88 23.80 -4.27 -2.06
CA VAL A 88 22.91 -3.12 -1.80
C VAL A 88 21.64 -3.57 -1.05
N VAL A 89 21.03 -4.68 -1.48
CA VAL A 89 19.86 -5.26 -0.81
C VAL A 89 20.17 -5.66 0.63
N GLN A 90 21.29 -6.34 0.88
CA GLN A 90 21.66 -6.76 2.23
C GLN A 90 21.97 -5.56 3.13
N ALA A 91 22.65 -4.53 2.61
CA ALA A 91 22.87 -3.28 3.34
C ALA A 91 21.53 -2.64 3.73
N LEU A 92 20.60 -2.46 2.79
CA LEU A 92 19.28 -1.89 3.09
C LEU A 92 18.54 -2.69 4.17
N LYS A 93 18.51 -4.02 4.07
CA LYS A 93 17.86 -4.89 5.06
C LYS A 93 18.49 -4.71 6.45
N ALA A 94 19.82 -4.77 6.54
CA ALA A 94 20.53 -4.63 7.80
C ALA A 94 20.26 -3.26 8.47
N HIS A 95 20.36 -2.18 7.70
CA HIS A 95 20.17 -0.82 8.21
C HIS A 95 18.71 -0.50 8.57
N LEU A 96 17.73 -1.08 7.87
CA LEU A 96 16.31 -0.97 8.21
C LEU A 96 15.95 -1.66 9.55
N GLN A 97 16.72 -2.67 9.95
CA GLN A 97 16.51 -3.41 11.19
C GLN A 97 17.21 -2.79 12.40
N VAL A 98 17.98 -1.71 12.21
CA VAL A 98 18.63 -0.98 13.30
C VAL A 98 17.56 -0.30 14.17
N PRO A 99 17.46 -0.63 15.47
CA PRO A 99 16.47 -0.03 16.36
C PRO A 99 16.63 1.48 16.48
N ASN A 100 15.52 2.22 16.46
CA ASN A 100 15.48 3.69 16.59
C ASN A 100 16.35 4.43 15.55
N SER A 101 16.49 3.87 14.36
CA SER A 101 17.27 4.49 13.29
C SER A 101 16.66 5.81 12.82
N LEU A 102 17.41 6.91 12.98
CA LEU A 102 17.09 8.22 12.42
C LEU A 102 17.21 8.29 10.88
N ALA A 103 17.56 7.18 10.23
CA ALA A 103 17.66 7.04 8.78
C ALA A 103 16.47 6.28 8.17
N LEU A 104 15.39 6.04 8.94
CA LEU A 104 14.29 5.22 8.45
C LEU A 104 13.61 5.78 7.20
N GLN A 105 13.36 7.09 7.18
CA GLN A 105 12.78 7.78 6.02
C GLN A 105 13.62 7.62 4.73
N PRO A 106 14.94 7.96 4.72
CA PRO A 106 15.75 7.76 3.52
C PRO A 106 15.86 6.29 3.12
N LEU A 107 16.02 5.38 4.07
CA LEU A 107 16.14 3.95 3.76
C LEU A 107 14.88 3.39 3.09
N LEU A 108 13.70 3.77 3.56
CA LEU A 108 12.43 3.35 2.95
C LEU A 108 12.21 3.95 1.56
N ASP A 109 12.59 5.22 1.33
CA ASP A 109 12.56 5.83 -0.02
C ASP A 109 13.55 5.12 -0.97
N LEU A 110 14.74 4.79 -0.49
CA LEU A 110 15.75 4.08 -1.28
C LEU A 110 15.34 2.65 -1.65
N VAL A 111 14.64 1.93 -0.77
CA VAL A 111 14.02 0.64 -1.13
C VAL A 111 13.06 0.79 -2.30
N VAL A 112 12.25 1.86 -2.29
CA VAL A 112 11.32 2.16 -3.38
C VAL A 112 12.06 2.45 -4.68
N GLN A 113 13.11 3.26 -4.64
CA GLN A 113 13.89 3.58 -5.84
C GLN A 113 14.61 2.34 -6.38
N LEU A 114 15.16 1.50 -5.51
CA LEU A 114 15.79 0.24 -5.90
C LEU A 114 14.79 -0.69 -6.62
N ALA A 115 13.57 -0.80 -6.09
CA ALA A 115 12.52 -1.58 -6.72
C ALA A 115 12.05 -0.98 -8.06
N ARG A 116 12.11 0.35 -8.21
CA ARG A 116 11.80 1.04 -9.48
C ARG A 116 12.84 0.74 -10.56
N ASP A 117 14.12 0.73 -10.20
CA ASP A 117 15.23 0.41 -11.11
C ASP A 117 15.25 -1.08 -11.49
N LEU A 118 15.19 -1.98 -10.50
CA LEU A 118 15.34 -3.43 -10.71
C LEU A 118 14.06 -4.14 -11.16
N GLN A 119 12.88 -3.61 -10.83
CA GLN A 119 11.58 -4.17 -11.20
C GLN A 119 11.46 -5.68 -10.90
N ALA A 120 11.38 -6.53 -11.92
CA ALA A 120 11.23 -7.97 -11.74
C ALA A 120 12.41 -8.61 -11.00
N ASP A 121 13.62 -8.06 -11.16
CA ASP A 121 14.83 -8.57 -10.50
C ASP A 121 14.84 -8.27 -8.99
N PHE A 122 14.01 -7.31 -8.54
CA PHE A 122 13.79 -7.07 -7.10
C PHE A 122 12.89 -8.12 -6.45
N TYR A 123 12.01 -8.77 -7.22
CA TYR A 123 10.95 -9.62 -6.67
C TYR A 123 11.45 -10.75 -5.74
N PRO A 124 12.56 -11.45 -6.01
CA PRO A 124 13.11 -12.44 -5.07
C PRO A 124 13.41 -11.89 -3.67
N HIS A 125 13.65 -10.58 -3.54
CA HIS A 125 13.93 -9.91 -2.28
C HIS A 125 12.69 -9.30 -1.62
N PHE A 126 11.57 -9.18 -2.36
CA PHE A 126 10.34 -8.56 -1.89
C PHE A 126 9.79 -9.19 -0.60
N PRO A 127 9.72 -10.52 -0.43
CA PRO A 127 9.14 -11.11 0.79
C PRO A 127 9.86 -10.67 2.07
N GLU A 128 11.19 -10.63 2.07
CA GLU A 128 11.97 -10.19 3.23
C GLU A 128 11.80 -8.69 3.51
N PHE A 129 11.81 -7.85 2.47
CA PHE A 129 11.51 -6.43 2.63
C PHE A 129 10.10 -6.20 3.16
N PHE A 130 9.12 -6.95 2.66
CA PHE A 130 7.75 -6.88 3.14
C PHE A 130 7.66 -7.23 4.63
N SER A 131 8.33 -8.30 5.08
CA SER A 131 8.39 -8.65 6.51
C SER A 131 9.07 -7.57 7.36
N ILE A 132 10.18 -6.99 6.89
CA ILE A 132 10.87 -5.90 7.61
C ILE A 132 9.95 -4.67 7.72
N VAL A 133 9.38 -4.21 6.60
CA VAL A 133 8.58 -2.99 6.56
C VAL A 133 7.27 -3.14 7.35
N THR A 134 6.63 -4.31 7.30
CA THR A 134 5.43 -4.57 8.13
C THR A 134 5.75 -4.65 9.62
N GLY A 135 6.94 -5.10 9.99
CA GLY A 135 7.45 -5.03 11.37
C GLY A 135 7.54 -3.60 11.90
N LEU A 136 7.80 -2.61 11.03
CA LEU A 136 7.84 -1.18 11.38
C LEU A 136 6.46 -0.59 11.68
N LEU A 137 5.36 -1.27 11.36
CA LEU A 137 4.00 -0.76 11.58
C LEU A 137 3.57 -0.82 13.06
N GLN A 138 4.32 -1.54 13.91
CA GLN A 138 4.03 -1.64 15.34
C GLN A 138 4.51 -0.41 16.14
N THR A 139 4.09 0.78 15.71
CA THR A 139 4.44 2.06 16.35
C THR A 139 3.19 2.93 16.58
N GLN A 140 3.37 4.02 17.32
CA GLN A 140 2.43 5.16 17.41
C GLN A 140 3.01 6.42 16.73
N ASP A 141 4.21 6.33 16.17
CA ASP A 141 4.79 7.40 15.38
C ASP A 141 4.10 7.47 14.00
N THR A 142 3.40 8.58 13.75
CA THR A 142 2.67 8.81 12.52
C THR A 142 3.59 8.97 11.32
N ASP A 143 4.78 9.52 11.51
CA ASP A 143 5.71 9.78 10.41
C ASP A 143 6.33 8.46 9.95
N GLN A 144 6.72 7.60 10.90
CA GLN A 144 7.14 6.23 10.58
C GLN A 144 6.04 5.42 9.88
N LEU A 145 4.78 5.52 10.33
CA LEU A 145 3.65 4.86 9.67
C LEU A 145 3.48 5.37 8.24
N GLU A 146 3.51 6.69 8.02
CA GLU A 146 3.44 7.30 6.70
C GLU A 146 4.55 6.78 5.78
N TRP A 147 5.81 6.77 6.24
CA TRP A 147 6.93 6.31 5.42
C TRP A 147 6.82 4.83 5.07
N ALA A 148 6.45 3.98 6.04
CA ALA A 148 6.30 2.53 5.81
C ALA A 148 5.14 2.24 4.85
N PHE A 149 4.00 2.91 5.03
CA PHE A 149 2.85 2.79 4.15
C PHE A 149 3.15 3.31 2.73
N CYS A 150 3.83 4.44 2.61
CA CYS A 150 4.26 4.96 1.32
C CYS A 150 5.21 3.97 0.63
N CYS A 151 6.18 3.40 1.36
CA CYS A 151 7.08 2.39 0.84
C CYS A 151 6.32 1.19 0.26
N LEU A 152 5.42 0.58 1.05
CA LEU A 152 4.60 -0.54 0.60
C LEU A 152 3.74 -0.20 -0.62
N ALA A 153 3.09 0.98 -0.64
CA ALA A 153 2.27 1.42 -1.75
C ALA A 153 3.08 1.58 -3.06
N TYR A 154 4.29 2.13 -2.99
CA TYR A 154 5.17 2.24 -4.15
C TYR A 154 5.76 0.89 -4.57
N LEU A 155 6.09 -0.01 -3.64
CA LEU A 155 6.50 -1.37 -3.97
C LEU A 155 5.40 -2.08 -4.77
N TYR A 156 4.13 -1.96 -4.36
CA TYR A 156 3.00 -2.47 -5.14
C TYR A 156 2.87 -1.80 -6.50
N LYS A 157 3.05 -0.48 -6.58
CA LYS A 157 2.99 0.27 -7.83
C LYS A 157 4.05 -0.20 -8.84
N TYR A 158 5.29 -0.43 -8.42
CA TYR A 158 6.38 -0.80 -9.33
C TYR A 158 6.45 -2.31 -9.60
N LEU A 159 6.10 -3.14 -8.61
CA LEU A 159 6.18 -4.60 -8.70
C LEU A 159 4.85 -5.27 -9.05
N TRP A 160 3.84 -4.51 -9.48
CA TRP A 160 2.49 -5.07 -9.70
C TRP A 160 2.47 -6.28 -10.66
N LYS A 161 3.32 -6.30 -11.69
CA LYS A 161 3.37 -7.41 -12.66
C LYS A 161 3.80 -8.73 -12.03
N PRO A 162 4.98 -8.85 -11.37
CA PRO A 162 5.34 -10.08 -10.67
C PRO A 162 4.40 -10.39 -9.50
N LEU A 163 3.90 -9.38 -8.77
CA LEU A 163 2.98 -9.60 -7.66
C LEU A 163 1.66 -10.26 -8.09
N ILE A 164 1.10 -9.90 -9.23
CA ILE A 164 -0.15 -10.51 -9.73
C ILE A 164 0.08 -11.96 -10.18
N ARG A 165 1.26 -12.26 -10.74
CA ARG A 165 1.59 -13.63 -11.16
C ARG A 165 1.65 -14.58 -9.95
N ASP A 166 1.96 -14.06 -8.78
CA ASP A 166 2.04 -14.81 -7.53
C ASP A 166 1.06 -14.30 -6.46
N ILE A 167 -0.15 -13.91 -6.88
CA ILE A 167 -1.09 -13.20 -6.01
C ILE A 167 -1.50 -14.00 -4.77
N GLN A 168 -1.52 -15.33 -4.85
CA GLN A 168 -1.87 -16.20 -3.72
C GLN A 168 -0.83 -16.12 -2.59
N ASN A 169 0.47 -16.23 -2.91
CA ASN A 169 1.50 -16.08 -1.89
C ASN A 169 1.55 -14.64 -1.36
N VAL A 170 1.39 -13.65 -2.23
CA VAL A 170 1.34 -12.24 -1.82
C VAL A 170 0.18 -12.00 -0.86
N TYR A 171 -1.03 -12.49 -1.16
CA TYR A 171 -2.15 -12.39 -0.23
C TYR A 171 -1.88 -13.17 1.05
N SER A 172 -1.29 -14.36 1.02
CA SER A 172 -0.99 -15.13 2.23
C SER A 172 -0.17 -14.30 3.23
N MET A 173 0.92 -13.68 2.76
CA MET A 173 1.74 -12.76 3.56
C MET A 173 0.92 -11.56 4.06
N TYR A 174 0.08 -11.01 3.18
CA TYR A 174 -0.65 -9.77 3.40
C TYR A 174 -1.88 -9.90 4.30
N SER A 175 -2.54 -11.05 4.26
CA SER A 175 -3.82 -11.31 4.92
C SER A 175 -3.76 -11.11 6.42
N THR A 176 -2.57 -11.25 7.01
CA THR A 176 -2.28 -10.96 8.42
C THR A 176 -2.54 -9.49 8.79
N LEU A 177 -2.32 -8.55 7.85
CA LEU A 177 -2.60 -7.13 8.04
C LEU A 177 -4.10 -6.81 8.01
N LEU A 178 -4.89 -7.61 7.29
CA LEU A 178 -6.35 -7.47 7.25
C LEU A 178 -7.01 -7.87 8.58
N ALA A 179 -6.41 -8.79 9.33
CA ALA A 179 -6.83 -9.18 10.68
C ALA A 179 -6.22 -8.31 11.80
N HIS A 180 -5.52 -7.22 11.44
CA HIS A 180 -4.77 -6.45 12.44
C HIS A 180 -5.68 -5.70 13.42
N LYS A 181 -5.31 -5.65 14.72
CA LYS A 181 -6.13 -4.98 15.75
C LYS A 181 -6.25 -3.47 15.54
N LYS A 182 -5.18 -2.82 15.07
CA LYS A 182 -5.14 -1.39 14.77
C LYS A 182 -5.88 -1.09 13.46
N GLU A 183 -6.91 -0.26 13.57
CA GLU A 183 -7.81 0.13 12.48
C GLU A 183 -7.10 0.72 11.26
N HIS A 184 -6.13 1.60 11.47
CA HIS A 184 -5.41 2.24 10.38
C HIS A 184 -4.54 1.29 9.57
N ILE A 185 -3.98 0.25 10.20
CA ILE A 185 -3.23 -0.81 9.48
C ILE A 185 -4.19 -1.61 8.62
N LYS A 186 -5.37 -1.97 9.13
CA LYS A 186 -6.41 -2.64 8.32
C LYS A 186 -6.87 -1.78 7.15
N ASN A 187 -7.08 -0.48 7.36
CA ASN A 187 -7.55 0.44 6.31
C ASN A 187 -6.49 0.63 5.23
N PHE A 188 -5.23 0.89 5.62
CA PHE A 188 -4.11 0.91 4.69
C PHE A 188 -3.99 -0.42 3.94
N ALA A 189 -4.18 -1.53 4.65
CA ALA A 189 -4.07 -2.84 4.04
C ALA A 189 -5.17 -3.05 2.98
N ALA A 190 -6.41 -2.71 3.29
CA ALA A 190 -7.50 -2.77 2.33
C ALA A 190 -7.24 -1.85 1.11
N GLU A 191 -6.80 -0.61 1.33
CA GLU A 191 -6.59 0.38 0.27
C GLU A 191 -5.43 0.03 -0.67
N SER A 192 -4.29 -0.37 -0.13
CA SER A 192 -3.10 -0.62 -0.95
C SER A 192 -3.19 -1.94 -1.74
N PHE A 193 -3.86 -2.98 -1.21
CA PHE A 193 -4.03 -4.26 -1.92
C PHE A 193 -5.16 -4.24 -2.95
N ALA A 194 -6.18 -3.38 -2.76
CA ALA A 194 -7.24 -3.18 -3.74
C ALA A 194 -6.69 -2.85 -5.14
N PHE A 195 -5.57 -2.12 -5.22
CA PHE A 195 -4.88 -1.84 -6.48
C PHE A 195 -4.42 -3.11 -7.22
N LEU A 196 -3.85 -4.07 -6.50
CA LEU A 196 -3.42 -5.35 -7.07
C LEU A 196 -4.63 -6.18 -7.49
N MET A 197 -5.65 -6.27 -6.64
CA MET A 197 -6.88 -7.02 -6.92
C MET A 197 -7.56 -6.57 -8.22
N ARG A 198 -7.68 -5.25 -8.45
CA ARG A 198 -8.30 -4.70 -9.67
C ARG A 198 -7.61 -5.15 -10.97
N LYS A 199 -6.34 -5.55 -10.90
CA LYS A 199 -5.51 -5.94 -12.04
C LYS A 199 -5.45 -7.46 -12.25
N VAL A 200 -6.00 -8.26 -11.33
CA VAL A 200 -6.04 -9.72 -11.47
C VAL A 200 -6.95 -10.09 -12.66
N PRO A 201 -6.56 -11.03 -13.54
CA PRO A 201 -7.39 -11.40 -14.69
C PRO A 201 -8.64 -12.17 -14.26
N ASP A 202 -8.47 -13.20 -13.42
CA ASP A 202 -9.54 -14.07 -12.94
C ASP A 202 -9.95 -13.69 -11.50
N HIS A 203 -11.01 -12.90 -11.40
CA HIS A 203 -11.55 -12.47 -10.11
C HIS A 203 -12.36 -13.58 -9.42
N SER A 204 -12.94 -14.51 -10.18
CA SER A 204 -13.73 -15.60 -9.61
C SER A 204 -12.83 -16.54 -8.82
N ALA A 205 -11.72 -16.96 -9.41
CA ALA A 205 -10.71 -17.79 -8.75
C ALA A 205 -10.04 -17.07 -7.56
N LEU A 206 -9.79 -15.76 -7.69
CA LEU A 206 -9.29 -14.94 -6.59
C LEU A 206 -10.25 -14.95 -5.41
N PHE A 207 -11.54 -14.68 -5.64
CA PHE A 207 -12.55 -14.66 -4.57
C PHE A 207 -12.78 -16.04 -3.97
N ASP A 208 -12.78 -17.11 -4.77
CA ASP A 208 -12.88 -18.48 -4.25
C ASP A 208 -11.78 -18.74 -3.22
N TRP A 209 -10.54 -18.40 -3.56
CA TRP A 209 -9.41 -18.63 -2.67
C TRP A 209 -9.42 -17.72 -1.44
N MET A 210 -9.71 -16.42 -1.60
CA MET A 210 -9.81 -15.47 -0.47
C MET A 210 -10.95 -15.83 0.49
N PHE A 211 -12.08 -16.31 -0.02
CA PHE A 211 -13.21 -16.72 0.80
C PHE A 211 -12.97 -18.08 1.47
N THR A 212 -12.26 -19.00 0.82
CA THR A 212 -11.82 -20.25 1.44
C THR A 212 -10.88 -19.99 2.64
N ASP A 213 -10.01 -18.97 2.55
CA ASP A 213 -9.12 -18.58 3.67
C ASP A 213 -9.89 -18.16 4.94
N LEU A 214 -11.14 -17.68 4.81
CA LEU A 214 -11.97 -17.35 5.97
C LEU A 214 -12.31 -18.58 6.83
N GLU A 215 -12.34 -19.79 6.26
CA GLU A 215 -12.59 -21.01 7.04
C GLU A 215 -11.52 -21.22 8.12
N GLN A 216 -10.27 -20.89 7.78
CA GLN A 216 -9.13 -21.05 8.67
C GLN A 216 -8.90 -19.80 9.52
N ASN A 217 -9.33 -18.63 9.03
CA ASN A 217 -9.01 -17.33 9.60
C ASN A 217 -10.24 -16.41 9.67
N PRO A 218 -11.24 -16.72 10.51
CA PRO A 218 -12.50 -15.97 10.57
C PRO A 218 -12.32 -14.50 10.99
N ASP A 219 -11.26 -14.19 11.76
CA ASP A 219 -10.94 -12.82 12.19
C ASP A 219 -10.65 -11.86 11.01
N LYS A 220 -10.37 -12.39 9.81
CA LYS A 220 -10.12 -11.60 8.60
C LYS A 220 -11.40 -11.05 7.97
N ARG A 221 -12.59 -11.55 8.33
CA ARG A 221 -13.85 -11.24 7.62
C ARG A 221 -14.16 -9.74 7.52
N ASP A 222 -13.86 -8.96 8.57
CA ASP A 222 -14.09 -7.52 8.59
C ASP A 222 -13.10 -6.79 7.66
N GLY A 223 -11.82 -7.17 7.73
CA GLY A 223 -10.77 -6.62 6.89
C GLY A 223 -10.98 -6.97 5.42
N LEU A 224 -11.45 -8.19 5.13
CA LEU A 224 -11.80 -8.61 3.78
C LEU A 224 -12.98 -7.80 3.23
N GLY A 225 -14.05 -7.61 4.00
CA GLY A 225 -15.18 -6.77 3.58
C GLY A 225 -14.75 -5.34 3.21
N ARG A 226 -13.83 -4.76 3.98
CA ARG A 226 -13.22 -3.47 3.65
C ARG A 226 -12.37 -3.52 2.39
N LEU A 227 -11.57 -4.55 2.20
CA LEU A 227 -10.78 -4.73 1.00
C LEU A 227 -11.65 -4.82 -0.26
N LEU A 228 -12.76 -5.55 -0.21
CA LEU A 228 -13.73 -5.63 -1.31
C LEU A 228 -14.38 -4.26 -1.58
N PHE A 229 -14.73 -3.52 -0.52
CA PHE A 229 -15.19 -2.14 -0.67
C PHE A 229 -14.14 -1.25 -1.35
N GLN A 230 -12.89 -1.28 -0.87
CA GLN A 230 -11.81 -0.48 -1.43
C GLN A 230 -11.52 -0.85 -2.88
N MET A 231 -11.64 -2.12 -3.25
CA MET A 231 -11.55 -2.57 -4.64
C MET A 231 -12.60 -1.90 -5.53
N CYS A 232 -13.86 -1.84 -5.06
CA CYS A 232 -14.98 -1.24 -5.77
C CYS A 232 -15.01 0.29 -5.69
N ARG A 233 -14.36 0.90 -4.70
CA ARG A 233 -14.30 2.35 -4.51
C ARG A 233 -13.45 3.02 -5.59
N GLY A 234 -14.03 4.01 -6.25
CA GLY A 234 -13.37 4.96 -7.14
C GLY A 234 -13.04 6.27 -6.43
N VAL A 235 -12.89 7.32 -7.22
CA VAL A 235 -12.66 8.69 -6.73
C VAL A 235 -13.99 9.43 -6.56
N ARG A 236 -14.00 10.55 -5.81
CA ARG A 236 -15.18 11.44 -5.68
C ARG A 236 -16.48 10.73 -5.28
N MET A 237 -16.41 9.78 -4.33
CA MET A 237 -17.59 9.04 -3.82
C MET A 237 -18.34 8.23 -4.90
N GLN A 238 -17.62 7.80 -5.95
CA GLN A 238 -18.11 6.97 -7.04
C GLN A 238 -17.49 5.58 -6.99
N PHE A 239 -18.12 4.63 -7.70
CA PHE A 239 -17.54 3.32 -7.94
C PHE A 239 -16.44 3.37 -9.00
N HIS A 240 -15.43 2.52 -8.84
CA HIS A 240 -14.46 2.23 -9.87
C HIS A 240 -15.14 1.49 -11.02
N SER A 241 -14.64 1.64 -12.24
CA SER A 241 -15.14 0.93 -13.44
C SER A 241 -15.11 -0.60 -13.34
N CYS A 242 -14.39 -1.15 -12.36
CA CYS A 242 -14.33 -2.60 -12.15
C CYS A 242 -15.54 -3.12 -11.38
N ALA A 243 -16.24 -2.26 -10.62
CA ALA A 243 -17.32 -2.64 -9.72
C ALA A 243 -18.43 -3.41 -10.45
N GLY A 244 -18.88 -2.94 -11.61
CA GLY A 244 -19.92 -3.61 -12.40
C GLY A 244 -19.54 -5.01 -12.88
N ARG A 245 -18.24 -5.33 -12.98
CA ARG A 245 -17.78 -6.69 -13.29
C ARG A 245 -17.66 -7.56 -12.05
N VAL A 246 -17.18 -7.00 -10.94
CA VAL A 246 -16.76 -7.79 -9.77
C VAL A 246 -17.87 -7.97 -8.74
N LEU A 247 -18.82 -7.04 -8.65
CA LEU A 247 -19.97 -7.15 -7.76
C LEU A 247 -20.84 -8.38 -8.07
N PRO A 248 -21.23 -8.67 -9.33
CA PRO A 248 -21.98 -9.90 -9.64
C PRO A 248 -21.22 -11.16 -9.21
N ILE A 249 -19.90 -11.21 -9.49
CA ILE A 249 -19.05 -12.35 -9.12
C ILE A 249 -19.01 -12.54 -7.59
N MET A 250 -18.91 -11.46 -6.81
CA MET A 250 -18.96 -11.52 -5.35
C MET A 250 -20.31 -12.05 -4.85
N LEU A 251 -21.42 -11.59 -5.43
CA LEU A 251 -22.78 -12.02 -5.06
C LEU A 251 -23.04 -13.48 -5.41
N GLU A 252 -22.48 -13.99 -6.51
CA GLU A 252 -22.51 -15.41 -6.87
C GLU A 252 -21.86 -16.31 -5.80
N LYS A 253 -20.93 -15.78 -4.98
CA LYS A 253 -20.30 -16.54 -3.89
C LYS A 253 -21.14 -16.67 -2.61
N LEU A 254 -22.31 -16.00 -2.52
CA LEU A 254 -23.20 -16.04 -1.34
C LEU A 254 -24.01 -17.33 -1.17
N GLY A 255 -23.96 -18.26 -2.13
CA GLY A 255 -24.66 -19.52 -1.99
C GLY A 255 -24.68 -20.33 -3.29
N PRO A 256 -25.13 -21.59 -3.24
CA PRO A 256 -25.09 -22.45 -4.40
C PRO A 256 -26.24 -22.10 -5.34
N ARG A 257 -25.98 -21.40 -6.45
CA ARG A 257 -26.99 -21.29 -7.53
C ARG A 257 -26.87 -22.38 -8.59
N THR A 258 -25.68 -22.93 -8.86
CA THR A 258 -25.44 -24.07 -9.77
C THR A 258 -23.95 -24.44 -9.66
N LYS A 259 -23.59 -25.61 -9.11
CA LYS A 259 -22.20 -25.92 -8.69
C LYS A 259 -21.18 -25.95 -9.86
N VAL A 260 -20.14 -25.11 -9.78
CA VAL A 260 -18.83 -25.31 -10.45
C VAL A 260 -17.62 -24.98 -9.54
N GLY A 261 -17.80 -24.34 -8.37
CA GLY A 261 -16.71 -23.91 -7.48
C GLY A 261 -16.51 -24.73 -6.18
N PRO A 262 -15.45 -24.45 -5.40
CA PRO A 262 -15.22 -25.08 -4.09
C PRO A 262 -16.33 -24.71 -3.09
N PRO A 263 -16.58 -25.54 -2.06
CA PRO A 263 -17.43 -25.12 -0.94
C PRO A 263 -16.80 -23.90 -0.24
N LEU A 264 -17.63 -22.91 0.10
CA LEU A 264 -17.20 -21.67 0.77
C LEU A 264 -17.90 -21.53 2.13
N PRO A 265 -17.28 -20.84 3.11
CA PRO A 265 -17.91 -20.54 4.40
C PRO A 265 -18.97 -19.44 4.25
N TRP A 266 -20.15 -19.79 3.75
CA TRP A 266 -21.18 -18.79 3.36
C TRP A 266 -21.56 -17.81 4.47
N ALA A 267 -21.48 -18.21 5.75
CA ALA A 267 -21.73 -17.31 6.87
C ALA A 267 -20.68 -16.18 6.95
N ASP A 268 -19.40 -16.52 6.83
CA ASP A 268 -18.31 -15.54 6.87
C ASP A 268 -18.22 -14.74 5.58
N VAL A 269 -18.48 -15.36 4.42
CA VAL A 269 -18.61 -14.66 3.14
C VAL A 269 -19.74 -13.64 3.21
N SER A 270 -20.91 -14.04 3.72
CA SER A 270 -22.04 -13.12 3.91
C SER A 270 -21.67 -11.98 4.85
N HIS A 271 -20.97 -12.26 5.95
CA HIS A 271 -20.52 -11.22 6.88
C HIS A 271 -19.57 -10.22 6.19
N SER A 272 -18.57 -10.69 5.45
CA SER A 272 -17.66 -9.82 4.70
C SER A 272 -18.40 -8.94 3.68
N LEU A 273 -19.38 -9.49 2.95
CA LEU A 273 -20.16 -8.71 2.00
C LEU A 273 -21.13 -7.74 2.68
N CYS A 274 -21.75 -8.11 3.81
CA CYS A 274 -22.52 -7.17 4.62
C CYS A 274 -21.66 -5.99 5.09
N GLN A 275 -20.44 -6.28 5.56
CA GLN A 275 -19.49 -5.23 5.93
C GLN A 275 -19.18 -4.33 4.74
N MET A 276 -18.87 -4.89 3.57
CA MET A 276 -18.65 -4.12 2.34
C MET A 276 -19.82 -3.18 2.02
N VAL A 277 -21.07 -3.66 2.11
CA VAL A 277 -22.27 -2.87 1.83
C VAL A 277 -22.46 -1.74 2.84
N GLN A 278 -22.15 -1.96 4.13
CA GLN A 278 -22.14 -0.87 5.12
C GLN A 278 -21.16 0.24 4.73
N TRP A 279 -19.94 -0.13 4.33
CA TRP A 279 -18.94 0.85 3.87
C TRP A 279 -19.40 1.60 2.62
N VAL A 280 -20.07 0.93 1.68
CA VAL A 280 -20.72 1.58 0.54
C VAL A 280 -21.74 2.62 1.01
N GLY A 281 -22.61 2.28 1.97
CA GLY A 281 -23.61 3.19 2.51
C GLY A 281 -23.02 4.44 3.15
N ASP A 282 -21.88 4.30 3.83
CA ASP A 282 -21.22 5.39 4.53
C ASP A 282 -20.36 6.29 3.60
N HIS A 283 -19.89 5.75 2.47
CA HIS A 283 -18.84 6.39 1.64
C HIS A 283 -19.21 6.58 0.16
N MET A 284 -20.42 6.27 -0.27
CA MET A 284 -20.88 6.46 -1.65
C MET A 284 -22.14 7.31 -1.71
N LEU A 285 -22.27 8.11 -2.76
CA LEU A 285 -23.50 8.86 -3.01
C LEU A 285 -24.56 7.95 -3.64
N LYS A 286 -25.81 8.08 -3.18
CA LYS A 286 -26.95 7.26 -3.65
C LYS A 286 -27.11 7.29 -5.18
N GLU A 287 -26.85 8.44 -5.81
CA GLU A 287 -26.91 8.64 -7.26
C GLU A 287 -25.89 7.81 -8.05
N HIS A 288 -24.84 7.31 -7.38
CA HIS A 288 -23.79 6.49 -7.98
C HIS A 288 -23.95 4.99 -7.67
N CYS A 289 -24.98 4.61 -6.91
CA CYS A 289 -25.29 3.20 -6.61
C CYS A 289 -26.06 2.39 -7.68
N PRO A 290 -26.51 2.90 -8.86
CA PRO A 290 -27.12 2.05 -9.89
C PRO A 290 -26.35 0.79 -10.21
N VAL A 291 -25.01 0.86 -10.28
CA VAL A 291 -24.14 -0.30 -10.53
C VAL A 291 -24.32 -1.45 -9.52
N VAL A 292 -24.68 -1.14 -8.27
CA VAL A 292 -24.97 -2.16 -7.25
C VAL A 292 -26.30 -2.82 -7.52
N TRP A 293 -27.32 -2.02 -7.87
CA TRP A 293 -28.66 -2.52 -8.17
C TRP A 293 -28.69 -3.36 -9.46
N ASP A 294 -27.91 -2.96 -10.46
CA ASP A 294 -27.75 -3.69 -11.72
C ASP A 294 -27.00 -5.02 -11.56
N SER A 295 -26.32 -5.22 -10.42
CA SER A 295 -25.55 -6.43 -10.11
C SER A 295 -26.34 -7.49 -9.33
N LEU A 296 -27.54 -7.17 -8.82
CA LEU A 296 -28.42 -8.05 -8.04
C LEU A 296 -29.34 -8.88 -8.94
#